data_AF-A0A094JD84-F1
#
_entry.id   AF-A0A094JD84-F1
#
_cell.length_a   1.000
_cell.length_b   1.000
_cell.length_c   1.000
_cell.angle_alpha   90.00
_cell.angle_beta   90.00
_cell.angle_gamma   90.00
#
_symmetry.space_group_name_H-M   'P 1'
#
loop_
_entity.id
_entity.type
_entity.pdbx_description
1 polymer ?
#
loop_
_entity_poly.entity_id
_entity_poly.type
_entity_poly.pdbx_seq_one_letter_code
_entity_poly.pdbx_strand_id
1 'polypeptide(L)'
;MAVAMKMSPLPNNSREKEEQQHALEFSYMYGYPLLEYAKYVACYPKASTNTLYHDRRLSTSDDLKVIRPNVDTLYSTIFIDVSSHDLEVTVPSIPDRYWVFPFYDPYGNNIANIGSLQGHKPGKYLFRLANKNFGFFSGPPPEEAGYHGNYLGYINFPTAYGMGLIRIASTPATEDQKIVNVYQDHIHVTQVKRLDLQPVAPALDLSLLITPAYRVSDDNSAAHVVLALTAAFAVHNQSAVIQDRPWIADLLAKSGIEQGISSKTDLSHIHEYAEAQAVKLARSPNGRREYGNGWSELFPACKGNFNSFYQARYAVGKKGYLALTKDQALYPSLAAPLIIGANDAILLRFSRRPALVPSGFWSLTAYNSEQYLVPNGISRYCLGDRDDMRFADGSSLADHTKDGEFHILLQPADLPPPSGWLNNWLPAPAGGGKLSITMRWYGAMEEMMSGSYECPRIEHISAITESSVSKI
;
A
#
# COMPACT_ATOMS: atom_id res chain seq x y z
N MET A 1 27.09 -40.99 -36.92
CA MET A 1 26.33 -39.94 -37.62
C MET A 1 25.10 -39.63 -36.79
N ALA A 2 25.10 -38.51 -36.07
CA ALA A 2 23.94 -38.03 -35.33
C ALA A 2 23.05 -37.24 -36.31
N VAL A 3 21.81 -37.70 -36.51
CA VAL A 3 20.81 -37.00 -37.32
C VAL A 3 20.28 -35.84 -36.49
N ALA A 4 20.63 -34.62 -36.88
CA ALA A 4 20.04 -33.41 -36.33
C ALA A 4 18.59 -33.30 -36.84
N MET A 5 17.61 -33.51 -35.96
CA MET A 5 16.23 -33.12 -36.21
C MET A 5 16.16 -31.60 -36.32
N LYS A 6 16.03 -31.09 -37.55
CA LYS A 6 15.58 -29.71 -37.78
C LYS A 6 14.11 -29.62 -37.36
N MET A 7 13.82 -28.95 -36.25
CA MET A 7 12.46 -28.52 -35.96
C MET A 7 12.06 -27.47 -37.00
N SER A 8 11.01 -27.75 -37.75
CA SER A 8 10.41 -26.82 -38.70
C SER A 8 9.82 -25.61 -37.93
N PRO A 9 9.92 -24.38 -38.45
CA PRO A 9 9.24 -23.23 -37.85
C PRO A 9 7.72 -23.46 -37.84
N LEU A 10 7.05 -23.05 -36.76
CA LEU A 10 5.59 -23.05 -36.67
C LEU A 10 4.99 -22.16 -37.80
N PRO A 11 3.84 -22.53 -38.38
CA PRO A 11 3.18 -21.72 -39.41
C PRO A 11 2.81 -20.31 -38.88
N ASN A 12 2.85 -19.31 -39.76
CA ASN A 12 2.72 -17.87 -39.41
C ASN A 12 1.50 -17.55 -38.53
N ASN A 13 0.37 -18.21 -38.79
CA ASN A 13 -0.90 -18.05 -38.05
C ASN A 13 -0.85 -18.60 -36.60
N SER A 14 -0.05 -19.65 -36.32
CA SER A 14 0.11 -20.13 -34.94
C SER A 14 0.97 -19.18 -34.10
N ARG A 15 1.99 -18.58 -34.71
CA ARG A 15 2.87 -17.63 -34.04
C ARG A 15 2.14 -16.32 -33.71
N GLU A 16 1.34 -15.80 -34.64
CA GLU A 16 0.51 -14.61 -34.42
C GLU A 16 -0.47 -14.80 -33.26
N LYS A 17 -1.07 -15.99 -33.13
CA LYS A 17 -1.96 -16.32 -32.00
C LYS A 17 -1.23 -16.40 -30.66
N GLU A 18 -0.05 -17.02 -30.63
CA GLU A 18 0.78 -17.08 -29.42
C GLU A 18 1.24 -15.68 -28.98
N GLU A 19 1.64 -14.84 -29.93
CA GLU A 19 2.03 -13.44 -29.66
C GLU A 19 0.85 -12.61 -29.12
N GLN A 20 -0.34 -12.76 -29.70
CA GLN A 20 -1.55 -12.11 -29.20
C GLN A 20 -1.92 -12.60 -27.80
N GLN A 21 -1.83 -13.90 -27.53
CA GLN A 21 -2.14 -14.45 -26.20
C GLN A 21 -1.17 -13.90 -25.15
N HIS A 22 0.13 -13.88 -25.46
CA HIS A 22 1.13 -13.31 -24.56
C HIS A 22 0.91 -11.82 -24.29
N ALA A 23 0.53 -11.06 -25.33
CA ALA A 23 0.16 -9.66 -25.21
C ALA A 23 -1.06 -9.45 -24.30
N LEU A 24 -2.04 -10.35 -24.37
CA LEU A 24 -3.24 -10.33 -23.53
C LEU A 24 -2.93 -10.64 -22.05
N GLU A 25 -2.11 -11.66 -21.81
CA GLU A 25 -1.59 -12.02 -20.48
C GLU A 25 -0.85 -10.86 -19.82
N PHE A 26 0.06 -10.21 -20.57
CA PHE A 26 0.76 -9.02 -20.09
C PHE A 26 -0.22 -7.87 -19.82
N SER A 27 -1.16 -7.61 -20.71
CA SER A 27 -2.14 -6.52 -20.58
C SER A 27 -2.99 -6.67 -19.31
N TYR A 28 -3.42 -7.91 -19.00
CA TYR A 28 -4.12 -8.22 -17.75
C TYR A 28 -3.24 -7.94 -16.52
N MET A 29 -2.01 -8.47 -16.50
CA MET A 29 -1.10 -8.24 -15.36
C MET A 29 -0.75 -6.76 -15.18
N TYR A 30 -0.46 -6.06 -16.28
CA TYR A 30 -0.13 -4.63 -16.31
C TYR A 30 -1.28 -3.78 -15.77
N GLY A 31 -2.50 -4.11 -16.20
CA GLY A 31 -3.73 -3.38 -15.90
C GLY A 31 -4.41 -3.71 -14.58
N TYR A 32 -4.09 -4.86 -13.96
CA TYR A 32 -4.80 -5.34 -12.77
C TYR A 32 -5.00 -4.28 -11.66
N PRO A 33 -4.01 -3.44 -11.30
CA PRO A 33 -4.22 -2.45 -10.24
C PRO A 33 -5.33 -1.42 -10.54
N LEU A 34 -5.72 -1.24 -11.80
CA LEU A 34 -6.86 -0.39 -12.16
C LEU A 34 -8.19 -0.96 -11.63
N LEU A 35 -8.31 -2.28 -11.52
CA LEU A 35 -9.48 -2.90 -10.87
C LEU A 35 -9.56 -2.49 -9.40
N GLU A 36 -8.41 -2.44 -8.71
CA GLU A 36 -8.36 -1.98 -7.32
C GLU A 36 -8.60 -0.48 -7.20
N TYR A 37 -8.13 0.33 -8.17
CA TYR A 37 -8.50 1.74 -8.27
C TYR A 37 -10.02 1.93 -8.40
N ALA A 38 -10.66 1.19 -9.32
CA ALA A 38 -12.11 1.24 -9.53
C ALA A 38 -12.89 0.82 -8.28
N LYS A 39 -12.46 -0.25 -7.59
CA LYS A 39 -13.03 -0.67 -6.29
C LYS A 39 -12.87 0.43 -5.24
N TYR A 40 -11.72 1.10 -5.19
CA TYR A 40 -11.48 2.18 -4.25
C TYR A 40 -12.37 3.39 -4.52
N VAL A 41 -12.53 3.79 -5.79
CA VAL A 41 -13.48 4.82 -6.22
C VAL A 41 -14.92 4.44 -5.82
N ALA A 42 -15.30 3.16 -5.94
CA ALA A 42 -16.63 2.69 -5.56
C ALA A 42 -16.95 2.86 -4.07
N CYS A 43 -15.95 3.01 -3.19
CA CYS A 43 -16.17 3.39 -1.79
C CYS A 43 -16.68 4.83 -1.62
N TYR A 44 -16.58 5.65 -2.68
CA TYR A 44 -16.98 7.06 -2.74
C TYR A 44 -17.92 7.29 -3.94
N PRO A 45 -19.18 6.82 -3.89
CA PRO A 45 -20.08 6.82 -5.04
C PRO A 45 -20.46 8.21 -5.57
N LYS A 46 -20.15 9.28 -4.83
CA LYS A 46 -20.33 10.68 -5.24
C LYS A 46 -18.99 11.43 -5.33
N ALA A 47 -17.91 10.70 -5.61
CA ALA A 47 -16.59 11.28 -5.74
C ALA A 47 -16.52 12.24 -6.93
N SER A 48 -15.82 13.35 -6.73
CA SER A 48 -15.35 14.28 -7.75
C SER A 48 -13.83 14.31 -7.72
N THR A 49 -13.23 14.63 -8.86
CA THR A 49 -11.78 14.80 -8.94
C THR A 49 -11.34 16.05 -8.19
N ASN A 50 -10.09 16.05 -7.78
CA ASN A 50 -9.41 17.14 -7.08
C ASN A 50 -10.10 17.59 -5.78
N THR A 51 -10.92 16.71 -5.20
CA THR A 51 -11.67 16.94 -3.94
C THR A 51 -11.13 16.01 -2.85
N LEU A 52 -10.99 16.52 -1.63
CA LEU A 52 -10.52 15.75 -0.48
C LEU A 52 -11.67 15.04 0.23
N TYR A 53 -11.44 13.78 0.60
CA TYR A 53 -12.34 12.94 1.40
C TYR A 53 -11.61 12.47 2.65
N HIS A 54 -12.08 12.89 3.82
CA HIS A 54 -11.41 12.64 5.09
C HIS A 54 -12.06 11.50 5.88
N ASP A 55 -11.28 10.48 6.23
CA ASP A 55 -11.67 9.54 7.27
C ASP A 55 -11.45 10.22 8.62
N ARG A 56 -12.54 10.38 9.38
CA ARG A 56 -12.57 11.14 10.65
C ARG A 56 -12.39 10.28 11.89
N ARG A 57 -12.26 8.97 11.72
CA ARG A 57 -11.94 8.02 12.77
C ARG A 57 -11.10 6.86 12.25
N LEU A 58 -10.30 6.27 13.13
CA LEU A 58 -9.54 5.06 12.83
C LEU A 58 -10.50 3.89 12.60
N SER A 59 -10.05 2.92 11.81
CA SER A 59 -10.79 1.69 11.57
C SER A 59 -10.90 0.84 12.85
N THR A 60 -11.99 0.10 12.93
CA THR A 60 -12.32 -0.84 13.99
C THR A 60 -12.67 -2.19 13.39
N SER A 61 -12.89 -3.21 14.22
CA SER A 61 -13.35 -4.52 13.76
C SER A 61 -14.68 -4.51 13.01
N ASP A 62 -15.45 -3.44 13.13
CA ASP A 62 -16.74 -3.30 12.45
C ASP A 62 -16.58 -2.81 10.99
N ASP A 63 -15.39 -2.32 10.63
CA ASP A 63 -15.10 -1.77 9.30
C ASP A 63 -14.63 -2.86 8.33
N LEU A 64 -15.55 -3.39 7.54
CA LEU A 64 -15.31 -4.49 6.59
C LEU A 64 -15.12 -4.05 5.13
N LYS A 65 -14.94 -2.74 4.88
CA LYS A 65 -14.81 -2.20 3.52
C LYS A 65 -13.50 -2.62 2.83
N VAL A 66 -12.44 -2.80 3.62
CA VAL A 66 -11.11 -3.21 3.15
C VAL A 66 -10.58 -4.28 4.08
N ILE A 67 -9.91 -5.28 3.51
CA ILE A 67 -9.13 -6.22 4.31
C ILE A 67 -7.84 -5.57 4.79
N ARG A 68 -7.33 -6.06 5.91
CA ARG A 68 -6.10 -5.60 6.57
C ARG A 68 -6.06 -4.07 6.79
N PRO A 69 -7.13 -3.45 7.34
CA PRO A 69 -7.16 -2.01 7.53
C PRO A 69 -5.98 -1.56 8.40
N ASN A 70 -5.55 -0.33 8.13
CA ASN A 70 -4.55 0.36 8.93
C ASN A 70 -5.25 1.04 10.11
N VAL A 71 -4.73 0.87 11.31
CA VAL A 71 -5.23 1.49 12.55
C VAL A 71 -4.26 2.52 13.12
N ASP A 72 -3.20 2.86 12.37
CA ASP A 72 -2.17 3.78 12.82
C ASP A 72 -2.39 5.23 12.41
N THR A 73 -3.08 5.45 11.29
CA THR A 73 -3.18 6.75 10.63
C THR A 73 -4.59 7.03 10.17
N LEU A 74 -5.05 8.27 10.32
CA LEU A 74 -6.24 8.75 9.64
C LEU A 74 -5.90 9.09 8.20
N TYR A 75 -6.79 8.73 7.28
CA TYR A 75 -6.61 8.94 5.85
C TYR A 75 -7.33 10.17 5.33
N SER A 76 -6.74 10.81 4.32
CA SER A 76 -7.44 11.74 3.45
C SER A 76 -7.16 11.38 2.00
N THR A 77 -8.24 11.06 1.29
CA THR A 77 -8.20 10.59 -0.09
C THR A 77 -8.45 11.75 -1.04
N ILE A 78 -7.72 11.79 -2.16
CA ILE A 78 -8.01 12.66 -3.30
C ILE A 78 -7.85 11.85 -4.59
N PHE A 79 -8.84 11.92 -5.48
CA PHE A 79 -8.73 11.40 -6.84
C PHE A 79 -8.23 12.54 -7.74
N ILE A 80 -7.09 12.37 -8.37
CA ILE A 80 -6.37 13.46 -9.03
C ILE A 80 -6.68 13.46 -10.52
N ASP A 81 -7.03 14.63 -11.04
CA ASP A 81 -7.14 14.91 -12.47
C ASP A 81 -6.33 16.15 -12.82
N VAL A 82 -5.24 15.92 -13.57
CA VAL A 82 -4.38 16.96 -14.17
C VAL A 82 -4.42 16.92 -15.69
N SER A 83 -5.53 16.48 -16.28
CA SER A 83 -5.75 16.47 -17.74
C SER A 83 -5.64 17.87 -18.36
N SER A 84 -6.14 18.90 -17.68
CA SER A 84 -6.22 20.28 -18.19
C SER A 84 -5.57 21.33 -17.29
N HIS A 85 -5.46 21.06 -15.98
CA HIS A 85 -4.91 21.98 -14.98
C HIS A 85 -3.90 21.24 -14.12
N ASP A 86 -2.99 21.97 -13.49
CA ASP A 86 -2.17 21.45 -12.41
C ASP A 86 -2.82 21.77 -11.07
N LEU A 87 -2.22 21.32 -9.97
CA LEU A 87 -2.75 21.53 -8.63
C LEU A 87 -1.72 22.22 -7.74
N GLU A 88 -2.18 23.12 -6.88
CA GLU A 88 -1.44 23.54 -5.69
C GLU A 88 -1.99 22.75 -4.50
N VAL A 89 -1.11 22.05 -3.80
CA VAL A 89 -1.39 21.34 -2.55
C VAL A 89 -0.80 22.16 -1.40
N THR A 90 -1.65 22.60 -0.48
CA THR A 90 -1.23 23.28 0.74
C THR A 90 -1.21 22.27 1.89
N VAL A 91 -0.02 22.04 2.43
CA VAL A 91 0.22 21.18 3.60
C VAL A 91 0.13 22.06 4.86
N PRO A 92 -0.76 21.75 5.82
CA PRO A 92 -0.89 22.53 7.04
C PRO A 92 0.26 22.25 8.02
N SER A 93 0.35 23.05 9.09
CA SER A 93 1.28 22.74 10.18
C SER A 93 0.81 21.52 10.95
N ILE A 94 1.64 20.47 10.97
CA ILE A 94 1.38 19.21 11.69
C ILE A 94 2.60 18.92 12.57
N PRO A 95 2.62 19.43 13.82
CA PRO A 95 3.75 19.23 14.74
C PRO A 95 3.73 17.82 15.37
N ASP A 96 4.92 17.37 15.77
CA ASP A 96 5.14 16.26 16.71
C ASP A 96 4.51 14.91 16.35
N ARG A 97 4.35 14.62 15.05
CA ARG A 97 3.90 13.29 14.58
C ARG A 97 4.30 12.99 13.15
N TYR A 98 4.16 11.71 12.80
CA TYR A 98 4.27 11.25 11.42
C TYR A 98 3.10 11.76 10.56
N TRP A 99 3.44 12.25 9.37
CA TRP A 99 2.49 12.50 8.30
C TRP A 99 3.16 12.33 6.93
N VAL A 100 2.37 11.93 5.94
CA VAL A 100 2.81 11.83 4.54
C VAL A 100 1.66 12.12 3.59
N PHE A 101 1.97 12.78 2.48
CA PHE A 101 1.13 13.02 1.32
C PHE A 101 1.75 12.23 0.17
N PRO A 102 1.41 10.94 0.04
CA PRO A 102 1.88 10.09 -1.04
C PRO A 102 0.97 10.27 -2.25
N PHE A 103 1.59 10.40 -3.42
CA PHE A 103 0.90 10.55 -4.69
C PHE A 103 1.18 9.35 -5.59
N TYR A 104 0.11 8.82 -6.19
CA TYR A 104 0.11 7.59 -6.96
C TYR A 104 -0.48 7.79 -8.34
N ASP A 105 0.09 7.14 -9.35
CA ASP A 105 -0.65 6.89 -10.59
C ASP A 105 -1.80 5.88 -10.35
N PRO A 106 -2.78 5.74 -11.26
CA PRO A 106 -3.91 4.82 -11.06
C PRO A 106 -3.46 3.36 -10.96
N TYR A 107 -2.27 3.02 -11.46
CA TYR A 107 -1.68 1.70 -11.32
C TYR A 107 -1.06 1.44 -9.94
N GLY A 108 -1.10 2.42 -9.03
CA GLY A 108 -0.60 2.32 -7.67
C GLY A 108 0.89 2.58 -7.50
N ASN A 109 1.58 3.14 -8.51
CA ASN A 109 2.98 3.54 -8.37
C ASN A 109 3.04 4.83 -7.53
N ASN A 110 3.64 4.77 -6.35
CA ASN A 110 3.89 5.91 -5.48
C ASN A 110 5.03 6.77 -6.07
N ILE A 111 4.66 7.77 -6.87
CA ILE A 111 5.59 8.61 -7.64
C ILE A 111 6.36 9.58 -6.74
N ALA A 112 5.69 10.16 -5.75
CA ALA A 112 6.26 11.18 -4.89
C ALA A 112 5.61 11.15 -3.50
N ASN A 113 6.37 11.59 -2.50
CA ASN A 113 5.93 11.74 -1.12
C ASN A 113 6.30 13.14 -0.63
N ILE A 114 5.36 13.83 0.00
CA ILE A 114 5.64 15.01 0.82
C ILE A 114 5.39 14.61 2.28
N GLY A 115 6.40 14.59 3.14
CA GLY A 115 6.23 13.98 4.47
C GLY A 115 7.18 14.47 5.54
N SER A 116 6.83 14.16 6.78
CA SER A 116 7.62 14.52 7.97
C SER A 116 8.98 13.86 8.02
N LEU A 117 9.10 12.61 7.52
CA LEU A 117 10.35 11.84 7.54
C LEU A 117 11.48 12.50 6.73
N GLN A 118 11.13 13.18 5.64
CA GLN A 118 12.07 13.92 4.79
C GLN A 118 12.29 15.36 5.27
N GLY A 119 11.68 15.76 6.40
CA GLY A 119 11.79 17.11 6.95
C GLY A 119 11.10 18.18 6.10
N HIS A 120 10.17 17.80 5.22
CA HIS A 120 9.38 18.74 4.43
C HIS A 120 8.55 19.66 5.34
N LYS A 121 8.29 20.88 4.87
CA LYS A 121 7.72 21.95 5.69
C LYS A 121 6.26 22.20 5.32
N PRO A 122 5.43 22.66 6.27
CA PRO A 122 4.11 23.19 5.95
C PRO A 122 4.20 24.32 4.92
N GLY A 123 3.27 24.36 3.98
CA GLY A 123 3.23 25.36 2.92
C GLY A 123 2.73 24.80 1.60
N LYS A 124 2.99 25.56 0.53
CA LYS A 124 2.47 25.29 -0.81
C LYS A 124 3.43 24.41 -1.61
N TYR A 125 2.87 23.43 -2.29
CA TYR A 125 3.57 22.55 -3.20
C TYR A 125 2.83 22.48 -4.53
N LEU A 126 3.56 22.58 -5.63
CA LEU A 126 2.98 22.44 -6.97
C LEU A 126 2.94 20.96 -7.36
N PHE A 127 1.80 20.44 -7.75
CA PHE A 127 1.64 19.13 -8.37
C PHE A 127 1.30 19.34 -9.84
N ARG A 128 2.21 18.96 -10.74
CA ARG A 128 2.05 19.21 -12.18
C ARG A 128 2.26 17.97 -13.02
N LEU A 129 1.60 17.93 -14.17
CA LEU A 129 1.93 16.96 -15.20
C LEU A 129 3.33 17.27 -15.77
N ALA A 130 4.12 16.22 -16.00
CA ALA A 130 5.41 16.31 -16.67
C ALA A 130 5.59 15.15 -17.64
N ASN A 131 6.54 15.27 -18.57
CA ASN A 131 6.90 14.20 -19.52
C ASN A 131 8.21 13.48 -19.16
N LYS A 132 8.96 13.97 -18.16
CA LYS A 132 10.23 13.40 -17.69
C LYS A 132 10.54 13.88 -16.26
N ASN A 133 11.62 13.34 -15.69
CA ASN A 133 12.13 13.69 -14.36
C ASN A 133 11.02 13.58 -13.31
N PHE A 134 10.38 12.42 -13.22
CA PHE A 134 9.24 12.21 -12.33
C PHE A 134 9.67 12.14 -10.87
N GLY A 135 8.81 12.62 -9.97
CA GLY A 135 9.05 12.62 -8.53
C GLY A 135 8.98 14.00 -7.90
N PHE A 136 9.43 14.08 -6.65
CA PHE A 136 9.47 15.31 -5.86
C PHE A 136 10.77 16.09 -6.08
N PHE A 137 10.66 17.42 -6.13
CA PHE A 137 11.77 18.36 -6.20
C PHE A 137 11.60 19.43 -5.12
N SER A 138 12.68 19.72 -4.40
CA SER A 138 12.71 20.79 -3.40
C SER A 138 12.96 22.14 -4.07
N GLY A 139 12.37 23.20 -3.52
CA GLY A 139 12.45 24.55 -4.06
C GLY A 139 11.35 24.88 -5.07
N PRO A 140 11.27 26.15 -5.52
CA PRO A 140 10.26 26.56 -6.48
C PRO A 140 10.46 25.85 -7.83
N PRO A 141 9.39 25.69 -8.63
CA PRO A 141 9.53 25.23 -10.02
C PRO A 141 10.39 26.19 -10.83
N PRO A 142 11.05 25.71 -11.91
CA PRO A 142 11.83 26.58 -12.80
C PRO A 142 10.99 27.75 -13.33
N GLU A 143 11.57 28.95 -13.43
CA GLU A 143 10.87 30.18 -13.81
C GLU A 143 10.21 30.06 -15.19
N GLU A 144 10.86 29.40 -16.13
CA GLU A 144 10.36 29.14 -17.49
C GLU A 144 9.06 28.31 -17.51
N ALA A 145 8.73 27.64 -16.41
CA ALA A 145 7.48 26.90 -16.28
C ALA A 145 6.27 27.82 -15.98
N GLY A 146 6.50 29.11 -15.69
CA GLY A 146 5.45 30.14 -15.60
C GLY A 146 4.58 30.09 -14.36
N TYR A 147 5.03 29.42 -13.29
CA TYR A 147 4.30 29.39 -12.02
C TYR A 147 4.84 30.45 -11.06
N HIS A 148 3.94 31.29 -10.52
CA HIS A 148 4.31 32.43 -9.65
C HIS A 148 3.90 32.25 -8.19
N GLY A 149 3.68 31.00 -7.75
CA GLY A 149 3.38 30.68 -6.35
C GLY A 149 4.65 30.55 -5.51
N ASN A 150 4.55 30.89 -4.22
CA ASN A 150 5.61 30.69 -3.23
C ASN A 150 5.73 29.20 -2.86
N TYR A 151 6.08 28.37 -3.84
CA TYR A 151 6.15 26.92 -3.69
C TYR A 151 7.44 26.52 -2.97
N LEU A 152 7.32 25.66 -1.97
CA LEU A 152 8.45 25.05 -1.25
C LEU A 152 9.05 23.85 -1.99
N GLY A 153 8.31 23.31 -2.95
CA GLY A 153 8.64 22.15 -3.73
C GLY A 153 7.61 21.92 -4.83
N TYR A 154 7.94 21.02 -5.76
CA TYR A 154 7.00 20.60 -6.79
C TYR A 154 7.13 19.11 -7.11
N ILE A 155 6.06 18.53 -7.67
CA ILE A 155 5.99 17.16 -8.14
C ILE A 155 5.83 17.17 -9.65
N ASN A 156 6.74 16.48 -10.33
CA ASN A 156 6.59 16.11 -11.73
C ASN A 156 5.87 14.76 -11.80
N PHE A 157 4.61 14.77 -12.22
CA PHE A 157 3.76 13.60 -12.23
C PHE A 157 3.62 13.02 -13.66
N PRO A 158 3.69 11.68 -13.86
CA PRO A 158 3.83 11.08 -15.19
C PRO A 158 2.52 10.90 -15.97
N THR A 159 1.37 10.99 -15.31
CA THR A 159 0.07 10.59 -15.89
C THR A 159 -0.98 11.69 -15.71
N ALA A 160 -1.99 11.71 -16.59
CA ALA A 160 -3.08 12.70 -16.49
C ALA A 160 -3.95 12.49 -15.23
N TYR A 161 -4.08 11.25 -14.78
CA TYR A 161 -4.90 10.88 -13.62
C TYR A 161 -4.04 10.28 -12.52
N GLY A 162 -4.53 10.32 -11.28
CA GLY A 162 -3.85 9.71 -10.16
C GLY A 162 -4.69 9.70 -8.88
N MET A 163 -3.99 9.58 -7.76
CA MET A 163 -4.58 9.54 -6.44
C MET A 163 -3.60 10.03 -5.37
N GLY A 164 -4.13 10.63 -4.30
CA GLY A 164 -3.41 10.82 -3.05
C GLY A 164 -4.10 10.05 -1.93
N LEU A 165 -3.32 9.38 -1.08
CA LEU A 165 -3.80 8.73 0.15
C LEU A 165 -3.00 9.26 1.34
N ILE A 166 -3.32 10.49 1.72
CA ILE A 166 -2.65 11.25 2.77
C ILE A 166 -2.85 10.53 4.10
N ARG A 167 -1.79 10.42 4.90
CA ARG A 167 -1.77 9.67 6.16
C ARG A 167 -1.25 10.56 7.26
N ILE A 168 -1.99 10.69 8.35
CA ILE A 168 -1.53 11.39 9.57
C ILE A 168 -1.65 10.42 10.73
N ALA A 169 -0.56 10.20 11.46
CA ALA A 169 -0.54 9.30 12.61
C ALA A 169 -1.51 9.76 13.70
N SER A 170 -2.31 8.83 14.20
CA SER A 170 -3.29 9.05 15.28
C SER A 170 -3.34 7.85 16.20
N THR A 171 -3.57 8.09 17.48
CA THR A 171 -3.89 7.07 18.48
C THR A 171 -5.40 6.80 18.50
N PRO A 172 -5.85 5.70 19.12
CA PRO A 172 -7.29 5.42 19.32
C PRO A 172 -7.99 6.44 20.22
N ALA A 173 -7.27 7.27 20.97
CA ALA A 173 -7.87 8.28 21.83
C ALA A 173 -8.70 9.28 21.01
N THR A 174 -9.97 9.48 21.40
CA THR A 174 -10.89 10.39 20.69
C THR A 174 -10.35 11.81 20.59
N GLU A 175 -9.64 12.29 21.61
CA GLU A 175 -9.08 13.64 21.61
C GLU A 175 -7.95 13.80 20.60
N ASP A 176 -7.08 12.80 20.45
CA ASP A 176 -6.01 12.83 19.45
C ASP A 176 -6.58 12.76 18.02
N GLN A 177 -7.62 11.96 17.79
CA GLN A 177 -8.32 11.92 16.49
C GLN A 177 -8.96 13.27 16.14
N LYS A 178 -9.53 14.00 17.12
CA LYS A 178 -10.06 15.36 16.89
C LYS A 178 -8.96 16.33 16.48
N ILE A 179 -7.77 16.26 17.09
CA ILE A 179 -6.61 17.08 16.70
C ILE A 179 -6.23 16.79 15.24
N VAL A 180 -6.16 15.52 14.85
CA VAL A 180 -5.85 15.15 13.47
C VAL A 180 -6.95 15.59 12.49
N ASN A 181 -8.22 15.55 12.89
CA ASN A 181 -9.32 16.07 12.08
C ASN A 181 -9.18 17.57 11.80
N VAL A 182 -8.69 18.35 12.77
CA VAL A 182 -8.36 19.77 12.54
C VAL A 182 -7.25 19.91 11.49
N TYR A 183 -6.20 19.08 11.53
CA TYR A 183 -5.18 19.12 10.49
C TYR A 183 -5.74 18.79 9.10
N GLN A 184 -6.60 17.77 9.00
CA GLN A 184 -7.27 17.40 7.77
C GLN A 184 -8.08 18.56 7.17
N ASP A 185 -8.79 19.33 8.01
CA ASP A 185 -9.61 20.48 7.58
C ASP A 185 -8.79 21.62 6.95
N HIS A 186 -7.51 21.71 7.31
CA HIS A 186 -6.58 22.73 6.81
C HIS A 186 -5.74 22.24 5.62
N ILE A 187 -6.02 21.05 5.10
CA ILE A 187 -5.45 20.60 3.82
C ILE A 187 -6.25 21.27 2.71
N HIS A 188 -5.58 21.97 1.81
CA HIS A 188 -6.22 22.60 0.66
C HIS A 188 -5.59 22.14 -0.65
N VAL A 189 -6.43 21.86 -1.63
CA VAL A 189 -6.03 21.60 -3.01
C VAL A 189 -6.77 22.58 -3.90
N THR A 190 -6.04 23.31 -4.74
CA THR A 190 -6.62 24.26 -5.70
C THR A 190 -6.05 24.04 -7.09
N GLN A 191 -6.85 24.29 -8.13
CA GLN A 191 -6.38 24.19 -9.50
C GLN A 191 -5.51 25.40 -9.87
N VAL A 192 -4.43 25.12 -10.59
CA VAL A 192 -3.49 26.10 -11.12
C VAL A 192 -3.44 25.94 -12.64
N LYS A 193 -3.54 27.06 -13.36
CA LYS A 193 -3.41 27.05 -14.83
C LYS A 193 -1.97 26.75 -15.22
N ARG A 194 -1.82 25.84 -16.17
CA ARG A 194 -0.55 25.61 -16.89
C ARG A 194 -0.42 26.57 -18.06
N LEU A 195 0.82 26.78 -18.53
CA LEU A 195 1.10 27.59 -19.71
C LEU A 195 0.48 26.99 -20.97
N ASP A 196 0.55 25.67 -21.14
CA ASP A 196 -0.12 24.97 -22.24
C ASP A 196 -1.58 24.69 -21.88
N LEU A 197 -2.49 25.48 -22.43
CA LEU A 197 -3.91 25.40 -22.13
C LEU A 197 -4.62 24.22 -22.80
N GLN A 198 -3.94 23.43 -23.64
CA GLN A 198 -4.56 22.27 -24.28
C GLN A 198 -4.69 21.10 -23.30
N PRO A 199 -5.88 20.48 -23.17
CA PRO A 199 -6.04 19.26 -22.42
C PRO A 199 -5.20 18.12 -23.02
N VAL A 200 -4.44 17.42 -22.19
CA VAL A 200 -3.64 16.25 -22.60
C VAL A 200 -4.44 14.94 -22.58
N ALA A 201 -5.61 14.97 -21.98
CA ALA A 201 -6.55 13.87 -21.83
C ALA A 201 -7.97 14.44 -21.65
N PRO A 202 -9.02 13.63 -21.81
CA PRO A 202 -10.35 13.96 -21.32
C PRO A 202 -10.34 14.24 -19.81
N ALA A 203 -11.34 14.97 -19.30
CA ALA A 203 -11.54 15.05 -17.86
C ALA A 203 -11.88 13.66 -17.30
N LEU A 204 -11.34 13.33 -16.13
CA LEU A 204 -11.57 12.03 -15.51
C LEU A 204 -12.99 11.96 -14.94
N ASP A 205 -13.83 11.14 -15.56
CA ASP A 205 -15.15 10.80 -15.06
C ASP A 205 -15.07 9.59 -14.11
N LEU A 206 -15.09 9.85 -12.80
CA LEU A 206 -15.09 8.80 -11.78
C LEU A 206 -16.38 7.96 -11.78
N SER A 207 -17.50 8.49 -12.32
CA SER A 207 -18.76 7.76 -12.39
C SER A 207 -18.70 6.58 -13.37
N LEU A 208 -17.81 6.65 -14.37
CA LEU A 208 -17.52 5.55 -15.29
C LEU A 208 -17.10 4.28 -14.52
N LEU A 209 -16.24 4.43 -13.52
CA LEU A 209 -15.64 3.33 -12.74
C LEU A 209 -16.64 2.59 -11.86
N ILE A 210 -17.83 3.14 -11.65
CA ILE A 210 -18.90 2.49 -10.88
C ILE A 210 -20.00 1.89 -11.76
N THR A 211 -19.89 2.00 -13.08
CA THR A 211 -20.83 1.38 -14.01
C THR A 211 -20.63 -0.14 -14.11
N PRO A 212 -21.66 -0.91 -14.54
CA PRO A 212 -21.54 -2.36 -14.70
C PRO A 212 -20.40 -2.82 -15.62
N ALA A 213 -20.04 -2.01 -16.63
CA ALA A 213 -18.94 -2.32 -17.56
C ALA A 213 -17.58 -2.44 -16.85
N TYR A 214 -17.40 -1.75 -15.73
CA TYR A 214 -16.16 -1.69 -14.96
C TYR A 214 -16.28 -2.34 -13.57
N ARG A 215 -17.30 -3.18 -13.38
CA ARG A 215 -17.53 -3.94 -12.14
C ARG A 215 -17.54 -5.42 -12.41
N VAL A 216 -16.97 -6.17 -11.47
CA VAL A 216 -17.04 -7.63 -11.48
C VAL A 216 -18.47 -8.05 -11.11
N SER A 217 -19.05 -8.91 -11.94
CA SER A 217 -20.37 -9.51 -11.75
C SER A 217 -20.40 -10.90 -12.37
N ASP A 218 -21.51 -11.61 -12.21
CA ASP A 218 -21.69 -12.93 -12.84
C ASP A 218 -21.54 -12.85 -14.38
N ASP A 219 -22.00 -11.75 -14.98
CA ASP A 219 -21.90 -11.49 -16.41
C ASP A 219 -20.57 -10.83 -16.85
N ASN A 220 -19.73 -10.37 -15.92
CA ASN A 220 -18.52 -9.61 -16.22
C ASN A 220 -17.35 -10.06 -15.34
N SER A 221 -16.51 -10.94 -15.89
CA SER A 221 -15.39 -11.51 -15.12
C SER A 221 -14.33 -10.46 -14.81
N ALA A 222 -13.54 -10.70 -13.75
CA ALA A 222 -12.43 -9.82 -13.39
C ALA A 222 -11.42 -9.61 -14.54
N ALA A 223 -11.22 -10.64 -15.38
CA ALA A 223 -10.42 -10.55 -16.59
C ALA A 223 -10.93 -9.49 -17.57
N HIS A 224 -12.22 -9.55 -17.91
CA HIS A 224 -12.85 -8.58 -18.81
C HIS A 224 -12.79 -7.16 -18.25
N VAL A 225 -13.12 -6.99 -16.97
CA VAL A 225 -13.07 -5.68 -16.30
C VAL A 225 -11.66 -5.08 -16.33
N VAL A 226 -10.64 -5.87 -15.98
CA VAL A 226 -9.24 -5.41 -16.00
C VAL A 226 -8.82 -4.96 -17.40
N LEU A 227 -9.12 -5.77 -18.43
CA LEU A 227 -8.74 -5.45 -19.81
C LEU A 227 -9.49 -4.21 -20.34
N ALA A 228 -10.78 -4.07 -20.01
CA ALA A 228 -11.55 -2.88 -20.33
C ALA A 228 -11.02 -1.62 -19.64
N LEU A 229 -10.65 -1.71 -18.36
CA LEU A 229 -10.00 -0.61 -17.63
C LEU A 229 -8.65 -0.26 -18.25
N THR A 230 -7.88 -1.27 -18.64
CA THR A 230 -6.58 -1.09 -19.28
C THR A 230 -6.72 -0.31 -20.58
N ALA A 231 -7.67 -0.70 -21.44
CA ALA A 231 -7.97 0.03 -22.67
C ALA A 231 -8.38 1.48 -22.42
N ALA A 232 -9.19 1.73 -21.38
CA ALA A 232 -9.68 3.06 -21.04
C ALA A 232 -8.60 3.99 -20.46
N PHE A 233 -7.61 3.46 -19.74
CA PHE A 233 -6.62 4.28 -19.03
C PHE A 233 -5.25 4.37 -19.71
N ALA A 234 -4.79 3.32 -20.42
CA ALA A 234 -3.39 3.19 -20.80
C ALA A 234 -2.88 4.31 -21.73
N VAL A 235 -3.73 4.82 -22.62
CA VAL A 235 -3.37 5.91 -23.55
C VAL A 235 -2.96 7.18 -22.82
N HIS A 236 -3.67 7.55 -21.74
CA HIS A 236 -3.45 8.78 -20.98
C HIS A 236 -2.62 8.58 -19.70
N ASN A 237 -2.34 7.32 -19.35
CA ASN A 237 -1.63 6.92 -18.14
C ASN A 237 -0.49 5.96 -18.49
N GLN A 238 0.44 6.43 -19.31
CA GLN A 238 1.60 5.64 -19.73
C GLN A 238 2.55 5.36 -18.55
N SER A 239 3.38 4.33 -18.70
CA SER A 239 4.40 3.99 -17.69
C SER A 239 5.29 5.20 -17.34
N ALA A 240 5.59 5.34 -16.05
CA ALA A 240 6.59 6.27 -15.54
C ALA A 240 8.01 5.89 -16.00
N VAL A 241 8.24 4.65 -16.44
CA VAL A 241 9.48 4.23 -17.09
C VAL A 241 9.37 4.56 -18.59
N ILE A 242 10.00 5.66 -19.01
CA ILE A 242 9.88 6.18 -20.38
C ILE A 242 10.34 5.15 -21.42
N GLN A 243 11.41 4.43 -21.12
CA GLN A 243 11.98 3.39 -21.98
C GLN A 243 11.00 2.23 -22.20
N ASP A 244 10.03 2.05 -21.30
CA ASP A 244 9.07 0.97 -21.40
C ASP A 244 7.88 1.27 -22.30
N ARG A 245 7.60 2.55 -22.54
CA ARG A 245 6.41 2.99 -23.26
C ARG A 245 6.27 2.37 -24.66
N PRO A 246 7.33 2.28 -25.50
CA PRO A 246 7.19 1.74 -26.85
C PRO A 246 6.82 0.25 -26.85
N TRP A 247 7.47 -0.57 -26.03
CA TRP A 247 7.20 -2.01 -26.02
C TRP A 247 5.90 -2.35 -25.28
N ILE A 248 5.50 -1.56 -24.29
CA ILE A 248 4.17 -1.67 -23.67
C ILE A 248 3.09 -1.34 -24.70
N ALA A 249 3.24 -0.24 -25.43
CA ALA A 249 2.26 0.16 -26.45
C ALA A 249 2.12 -0.93 -27.54
N ASP A 250 3.21 -1.55 -27.98
CA ASP A 250 3.19 -2.68 -28.91
C ASP A 250 2.41 -3.88 -28.35
N LEU A 251 2.63 -4.27 -27.10
CA LEU A 251 1.88 -5.36 -26.46
C LEU A 251 0.40 -4.99 -26.28
N LEU A 252 0.07 -3.77 -25.85
CA LEU A 252 -1.33 -3.34 -25.72
C LEU A 252 -2.04 -3.36 -27.07
N ALA A 253 -1.39 -2.90 -28.15
CA ALA A 253 -1.94 -2.96 -29.50
C ALA A 253 -2.16 -4.42 -29.96
N LYS A 254 -1.17 -5.30 -29.76
CA LYS A 254 -1.27 -6.72 -30.13
C LYS A 254 -2.32 -7.49 -29.34
N SER A 255 -2.61 -7.07 -28.10
CA SER A 255 -3.65 -7.68 -27.28
C SER A 255 -5.07 -7.48 -27.86
N GLY A 256 -5.27 -6.43 -28.64
CA GLY A 256 -6.57 -6.07 -29.22
C GLY A 256 -7.58 -5.45 -28.25
N ILE A 257 -7.15 -5.07 -27.03
CA ILE A 257 -8.07 -4.59 -25.98
C ILE A 257 -8.78 -3.28 -26.36
N GLU A 258 -8.19 -2.47 -27.22
CA GLU A 258 -8.77 -1.21 -27.70
C GLU A 258 -10.00 -1.42 -28.60
N GLN A 259 -10.08 -2.57 -29.28
CA GLN A 259 -11.25 -2.94 -30.10
C GLN A 259 -12.35 -3.63 -29.29
N GLY A 260 -12.15 -3.79 -27.98
CA GLY A 260 -12.99 -4.57 -27.10
C GLY A 260 -12.65 -6.07 -27.13
N ILE A 261 -12.96 -6.75 -26.02
CA ILE A 261 -12.71 -8.19 -25.89
C ILE A 261 -13.90 -8.97 -26.46
N SER A 262 -13.65 -9.76 -27.50
CA SER A 262 -14.66 -10.65 -28.07
C SER A 262 -15.01 -11.76 -27.08
N SER A 263 -16.28 -12.20 -27.06
CA SER A 263 -16.71 -13.38 -26.30
C SER A 263 -16.00 -14.69 -26.69
N LYS A 264 -15.30 -14.71 -27.83
CA LYS A 264 -14.48 -15.84 -28.30
C LYS A 264 -13.03 -15.81 -27.83
N THR A 265 -12.59 -14.72 -27.21
CA THR A 265 -11.21 -14.58 -26.73
C THR A 265 -10.99 -15.49 -25.53
N ASP A 266 -9.91 -16.27 -25.53
CA ASP A 266 -9.56 -17.14 -24.41
C ASP A 266 -8.89 -16.36 -23.28
N LEU A 267 -9.61 -16.21 -22.17
CA LEU A 267 -9.14 -15.53 -20.96
C LEU A 267 -8.85 -16.50 -19.81
N SER A 268 -8.95 -17.81 -20.04
CA SER A 268 -8.91 -18.82 -18.97
C SER A 268 -7.57 -18.85 -18.22
N HIS A 269 -6.46 -18.59 -18.91
CA HIS A 269 -5.11 -18.70 -18.35
C HIS A 269 -4.46 -17.38 -17.93
N ILE A 270 -5.05 -16.22 -18.25
CA ILE A 270 -4.36 -14.93 -18.04
C ILE A 270 -4.12 -14.61 -16.56
N HIS A 271 -5.02 -15.06 -15.68
CA HIS A 271 -4.87 -14.90 -14.24
C HIS A 271 -3.74 -15.79 -13.71
N GLU A 272 -3.72 -17.07 -14.10
CA GLU A 272 -2.70 -18.03 -13.72
C GLU A 272 -1.31 -17.59 -14.17
N TYR A 273 -1.20 -17.02 -15.38
CA TYR A 273 0.03 -16.42 -15.87
C TYR A 273 0.53 -15.32 -14.93
N ALA A 274 -0.33 -14.36 -14.57
CA ALA A 274 0.04 -13.24 -13.72
C ALA A 274 0.44 -13.71 -12.30
N GLU A 275 -0.26 -14.70 -11.73
CA GLU A 275 0.15 -15.36 -10.48
C GLU A 275 1.52 -16.01 -10.60
N ALA A 276 1.78 -16.75 -11.69
CA ALA A 276 3.03 -17.42 -11.92
C ALA A 276 4.21 -16.41 -12.01
N GLN A 277 4.01 -15.26 -12.67
CA GLN A 277 5.04 -14.20 -12.70
C GLN A 277 5.31 -13.60 -11.32
N ALA A 278 4.26 -13.34 -10.52
CA ALA A 278 4.41 -12.86 -9.15
C ALA A 278 5.16 -13.85 -8.25
N VAL A 279 4.81 -15.14 -8.33
CA VAL A 279 5.49 -16.21 -7.57
C VAL A 279 6.94 -16.35 -8.01
N LYS A 280 7.20 -16.29 -9.33
CA LYS A 280 8.55 -16.36 -9.89
C LYS A 280 9.42 -15.21 -9.37
N LEU A 281 8.90 -13.99 -9.33
CA LEU A 281 9.61 -12.85 -8.72
C LEU A 281 9.92 -13.12 -7.24
N ALA A 282 8.90 -13.50 -6.46
CA ALA A 282 9.06 -13.71 -5.01
C ALA A 282 10.06 -14.83 -4.66
N ARG A 283 10.27 -15.81 -5.55
CA ARG A 283 11.26 -16.89 -5.39
C ARG A 283 12.65 -16.56 -5.94
N SER A 284 12.81 -15.42 -6.61
CA SER A 284 14.13 -15.01 -7.11
C SER A 284 15.07 -14.61 -5.95
N PRO A 285 16.40 -14.67 -6.13
CA PRO A 285 17.36 -14.33 -5.07
C PRO A 285 17.16 -12.94 -4.41
N ASN A 286 16.59 -11.98 -5.15
CA ASN A 286 16.27 -10.63 -4.67
C ASN A 286 14.76 -10.37 -4.68
N GLY A 287 13.94 -11.41 -4.59
CA GLY A 287 12.49 -11.33 -4.57
C GLY A 287 11.92 -10.93 -3.22
N ARG A 288 12.66 -11.23 -2.13
CA ARG A 288 12.22 -11.01 -0.75
C ARG A 288 13.33 -10.44 0.11
N ARG A 289 12.94 -9.71 1.15
CA ARG A 289 13.80 -9.33 2.27
C ARG A 289 13.39 -10.15 3.48
N GLU A 290 14.33 -10.93 4.01
CA GLU A 290 14.20 -11.63 5.28
C GLU A 290 14.69 -10.72 6.42
N TYR A 291 13.98 -10.76 7.56
CA TYR A 291 14.27 -9.99 8.77
C TYR A 291 14.53 -10.90 9.98
N GLY A 292 14.91 -12.16 9.73
CA GLY A 292 15.07 -13.18 10.77
C GLY A 292 13.73 -13.70 11.33
N ASN A 293 13.79 -14.80 12.08
CA ASN A 293 12.66 -15.36 12.83
C ASN A 293 11.38 -15.61 12.01
N GLY A 294 11.52 -15.91 10.71
CA GLY A 294 10.40 -16.20 9.80
C GLY A 294 9.67 -14.96 9.24
N TRP A 295 10.16 -13.76 9.51
CA TRP A 295 9.59 -12.51 9.03
C TRP A 295 10.20 -12.09 7.69
N SER A 296 9.34 -11.72 6.75
CA SER A 296 9.80 -11.18 5.47
C SER A 296 8.77 -10.30 4.78
N GLU A 297 9.22 -9.61 3.75
CA GLU A 297 8.35 -8.95 2.77
C GLU A 297 8.90 -9.11 1.35
N LEU A 298 8.11 -8.71 0.35
CA LEU A 298 8.62 -8.55 -1.01
C LEU A 298 9.75 -7.53 -0.99
N PHE A 299 10.84 -7.78 -1.71
CA PHE A 299 12.04 -6.94 -1.62
C PHE A 299 11.70 -5.44 -1.71
N PRO A 300 12.21 -4.56 -0.81
CA PRO A 300 11.71 -3.18 -0.69
C PRO A 300 11.74 -2.34 -1.97
N ALA A 301 12.65 -2.62 -2.90
CA ALA A 301 12.71 -1.95 -4.21
C ALA A 301 11.57 -2.36 -5.17
N CYS A 302 10.83 -3.42 -4.86
CA CYS A 302 9.67 -3.91 -5.61
C CYS A 302 8.35 -3.44 -5.00
N LYS A 303 8.33 -2.34 -4.23
CA LYS A 303 7.16 -1.90 -3.46
C LYS A 303 7.02 -0.38 -3.49
N GLY A 304 5.77 0.07 -3.62
CA GLY A 304 5.43 1.49 -3.72
C GLY A 304 5.68 2.04 -5.11
N ASN A 305 6.95 2.17 -5.53
CA ASN A 305 7.32 2.56 -6.89
C ASN A 305 7.97 1.37 -7.61
N PHE A 306 7.22 0.77 -8.53
CA PHE A 306 7.57 -0.54 -9.08
C PHE A 306 8.53 -0.49 -10.27
N ASN A 307 8.76 0.69 -10.88
CA ASN A 307 9.51 0.80 -12.13
C ASN A 307 9.03 -0.25 -13.16
N SER A 308 9.93 -1.04 -13.73
CA SER A 308 9.60 -2.12 -14.68
C SER A 308 9.21 -3.45 -14.02
N PHE A 309 9.08 -3.53 -12.69
CA PHE A 309 8.63 -4.73 -11.98
C PHE A 309 7.10 -4.88 -12.01
N TYR A 310 6.50 -5.02 -13.20
CA TYR A 310 5.05 -5.11 -13.38
C TYR A 310 4.41 -6.29 -12.64
N GLN A 311 5.12 -7.41 -12.51
CA GLN A 311 4.71 -8.56 -11.69
C GLN A 311 4.70 -8.25 -10.18
N ALA A 312 5.57 -7.36 -9.70
CA ALA A 312 5.51 -6.85 -8.33
C ALA A 312 4.30 -5.94 -8.13
N ARG A 313 4.06 -5.06 -9.11
CA ARG A 313 2.90 -4.15 -9.12
C ARG A 313 1.59 -4.93 -9.09
N TYR A 314 1.47 -6.00 -9.89
CA TYR A 314 0.38 -6.96 -9.84
C TYR A 314 0.22 -7.60 -8.45
N ALA A 315 1.31 -8.18 -7.93
CA ALA A 315 1.30 -8.89 -6.65
C ALA A 315 0.90 -8.00 -5.46
N VAL A 316 1.42 -6.77 -5.44
CA VAL A 316 1.12 -5.79 -4.39
C VAL A 316 -0.26 -5.18 -4.59
N GLY A 317 -0.67 -4.84 -5.83
CA GLY A 317 -2.00 -4.31 -6.12
C GLY A 317 -3.11 -5.15 -5.52
N LYS A 318 -3.06 -6.48 -5.70
CA LYS A 318 -4.02 -7.44 -5.12
C LYS A 318 -4.13 -7.47 -3.60
N LYS A 319 -3.03 -7.15 -2.90
CA LYS A 319 -2.91 -7.39 -1.45
C LYS A 319 -2.83 -6.11 -0.63
N GLY A 320 -2.41 -5.02 -1.25
CA GLY A 320 -2.08 -3.76 -0.61
C GLY A 320 -1.86 -2.68 -1.67
N TYR A 321 -2.89 -2.44 -2.50
CA TYR A 321 -2.96 -1.31 -3.40
C TYR A 321 -2.60 0.00 -2.65
N LEU A 322 -1.83 0.89 -3.29
CA LEU A 322 -1.28 2.11 -2.68
C LEU A 322 -0.26 1.87 -1.55
N ALA A 323 0.56 0.82 -1.68
CA ALA A 323 1.72 0.63 -0.81
C ALA A 323 2.65 1.85 -0.86
N LEU A 324 3.19 2.25 0.29
CA LEU A 324 4.22 3.30 0.34
C LEU A 324 5.57 2.77 -0.16
N THR A 325 6.44 3.67 -0.60
CA THR A 325 7.85 3.36 -0.87
C THR A 325 8.62 3.05 0.41
N LYS A 326 9.75 2.35 0.27
CA LYS A 326 10.59 1.87 1.39
C LYS A 326 11.13 2.97 2.31
N ASP A 327 11.32 4.18 1.79
CA ASP A 327 11.76 5.35 2.58
C ASP A 327 10.66 5.89 3.50
N GLN A 328 9.42 5.46 3.29
CA GLN A 328 8.28 5.81 4.14
C GLN A 328 7.93 4.69 5.10
N ALA A 329 7.73 3.47 4.58
CA ALA A 329 7.27 2.36 5.39
C ALA A 329 7.74 0.99 4.90
N LEU A 330 8.06 0.11 5.85
CA LEU A 330 8.29 -1.32 5.66
C LEU A 330 7.21 -2.13 6.36
N TYR A 331 6.91 -3.33 5.84
CA TYR A 331 5.82 -4.16 6.35
C TYR A 331 6.20 -5.63 6.55
N PRO A 332 7.20 -5.95 7.39
CA PRO A 332 7.54 -7.33 7.71
C PRO A 332 6.32 -8.12 8.16
N SER A 333 6.13 -9.29 7.59
CA SER A 333 5.01 -10.18 7.91
C SER A 333 5.47 -11.64 7.90
N LEU A 334 4.67 -12.52 8.49
CA LEU A 334 4.91 -13.95 8.43
C LEU A 334 4.37 -14.55 7.14
N ALA A 335 5.08 -15.53 6.58
CA ALA A 335 4.67 -16.20 5.36
C ALA A 335 3.43 -17.09 5.56
N ALA A 336 3.30 -17.68 6.74
CA ALA A 336 2.16 -18.52 7.14
C ALA A 336 1.37 -17.86 8.27
N PRO A 337 0.04 -18.09 8.34
CA PRO A 337 -0.75 -17.67 9.48
C PRO A 337 -0.28 -18.40 10.75
N LEU A 338 -0.41 -17.71 11.88
CA LEU A 338 -0.24 -18.30 13.21
C LEU A 338 -1.53 -19.02 13.61
N ILE A 339 -1.40 -20.03 14.48
CA ILE A 339 -2.52 -20.78 15.05
C ILE A 339 -2.37 -20.75 16.57
N ILE A 340 -3.43 -20.32 17.26
CA ILE A 340 -3.49 -20.27 18.73
C ILE A 340 -4.68 -21.13 19.18
N GLY A 341 -4.50 -22.03 20.15
CA GLY A 341 -5.62 -22.75 20.79
C GLY A 341 -6.33 -21.90 21.85
N ALA A 342 -7.51 -22.32 22.29
CA ALA A 342 -8.33 -21.57 23.26
C ALA A 342 -7.63 -21.27 24.60
N ASN A 343 -6.66 -22.11 24.99
CA ASN A 343 -5.88 -21.98 26.22
C ASN A 343 -4.38 -21.75 25.95
N ASP A 344 -4.03 -21.37 24.73
CA ASP A 344 -2.66 -21.07 24.32
C ASP A 344 -2.46 -19.57 24.15
N ALA A 345 -1.20 -19.15 24.11
CA ALA A 345 -0.80 -17.81 23.72
C ALA A 345 0.48 -17.88 22.88
N ILE A 346 0.79 -16.76 22.22
CA ILE A 346 2.06 -16.56 21.54
C ILE A 346 2.76 -15.38 22.19
N LEU A 347 4.01 -15.58 22.57
CA LEU A 347 4.88 -14.54 23.07
C LEU A 347 5.82 -14.09 21.94
N LEU A 348 5.69 -12.83 21.53
CA LEU A 348 6.58 -12.20 20.58
C LEU A 348 7.71 -11.50 21.33
N ARG A 349 8.94 -12.03 21.22
CA ARG A 349 10.10 -11.53 21.95
C ARG A 349 10.93 -10.60 21.10
N PHE A 350 10.89 -9.30 21.42
CA PHE A 350 11.76 -8.29 20.83
C PHE A 350 13.05 -8.24 21.64
N SER A 351 14.20 -8.34 20.97
CA SER A 351 15.51 -8.21 21.64
C SER A 351 15.80 -6.76 22.04
N ARG A 352 15.27 -5.81 21.27
CA ARG A 352 15.36 -4.36 21.44
C ARG A 352 14.30 -3.65 20.62
N ARG A 353 14.14 -2.35 20.83
CA ARG A 353 13.19 -1.53 20.05
C ARG A 353 13.55 -1.47 18.57
N PRO A 354 12.56 -1.37 17.67
CA PRO A 354 12.80 -0.95 16.29
C PRO A 354 13.55 0.39 16.21
N ALA A 355 14.58 0.47 15.38
CA ALA A 355 15.33 1.71 15.17
C ALA A 355 14.72 2.53 14.03
N LEU A 356 14.14 3.67 14.40
CA LEU A 356 13.42 4.55 13.49
C LEU A 356 13.97 5.97 13.57
N VAL A 357 13.80 6.74 12.49
CA VAL A 357 14.10 8.19 12.53
C VAL A 357 13.18 8.90 13.54
N PRO A 358 13.55 10.09 14.07
CA PRO A 358 12.82 10.73 15.17
C PRO A 358 11.32 10.98 14.95
N SER A 359 10.89 11.21 13.71
CA SER A 359 9.47 11.40 13.35
C SER A 359 8.79 10.11 12.86
N GLY A 360 9.50 9.00 12.90
CA GLY A 360 9.02 7.66 12.56
C GLY A 360 8.29 7.02 13.75
N PHE A 361 7.60 5.93 13.48
CA PHE A 361 6.94 5.13 14.51
C PHE A 361 6.72 3.69 14.05
N TRP A 362 6.40 2.77 14.96
CA TRP A 362 6.07 1.39 14.59
C TRP A 362 4.80 0.87 15.24
N SER A 363 4.22 -0.16 14.62
CA SER A 363 3.11 -0.92 15.20
C SER A 363 3.17 -2.38 14.76
N LEU A 364 2.58 -3.25 15.58
CA LEU A 364 2.22 -4.62 15.24
C LEU A 364 0.70 -4.74 15.28
N THR A 365 0.09 -5.15 14.17
CA THR A 365 -1.37 -5.34 14.08
C THR A 365 -1.72 -6.81 13.89
N ALA A 366 -2.78 -7.28 14.55
CA ALA A 366 -3.31 -8.63 14.41
C ALA A 366 -4.62 -8.66 13.60
N TYR A 367 -4.75 -9.70 12.76
CA TYR A 367 -5.90 -9.92 11.89
C TYR A 367 -6.41 -11.34 12.00
N ASN A 368 -7.73 -11.51 11.92
CA ASN A 368 -8.38 -12.82 11.92
C ASN A 368 -8.10 -13.62 10.62
N SER A 369 -8.68 -14.82 10.50
CA SER A 369 -8.53 -15.68 9.33
C SER A 369 -9.01 -15.04 8.03
N GLU A 370 -9.99 -14.14 8.11
CA GLU A 370 -10.55 -13.39 7.00
C GLU A 370 -9.79 -12.10 6.69
N GLN A 371 -8.68 -11.85 7.41
CA GLN A 371 -7.81 -10.69 7.26
C GLN A 371 -8.42 -9.36 7.76
N TYR A 372 -9.50 -9.39 8.54
CA TYR A 372 -10.06 -8.23 9.24
C TYR A 372 -9.47 -8.09 10.66
N LEU A 373 -9.64 -6.93 11.29
CA LEU A 373 -9.18 -6.69 12.67
C LEU A 373 -9.91 -7.65 13.62
N VAL A 374 -9.19 -8.13 14.63
CA VAL A 374 -9.73 -9.06 15.63
C VAL A 374 -10.71 -8.32 16.56
N PRO A 375 -12.01 -8.66 16.57
CA PRO A 375 -12.96 -8.06 17.51
C PRO A 375 -12.57 -8.36 18.96
N ASN A 376 -12.61 -7.36 19.84
CA ASN A 376 -12.27 -7.51 21.25
C ASN A 376 -12.89 -6.40 22.11
N GLY A 377 -13.07 -6.67 23.41
CA GLY A 377 -13.77 -5.77 24.34
C GLY A 377 -13.03 -4.50 24.75
N ILE A 378 -11.73 -4.38 24.42
CA ILE A 378 -10.91 -3.20 24.73
C ILE A 378 -10.61 -2.35 23.48
N SER A 379 -11.19 -2.70 22.33
CA SER A 379 -10.98 -2.05 21.03
C SER A 379 -9.50 -1.84 20.67
N ARG A 380 -8.64 -2.80 21.02
CA ARG A 380 -7.21 -2.79 20.70
C ARG A 380 -6.91 -3.70 19.53
N TYR A 381 -6.36 -3.15 18.46
CA TYR A 381 -6.06 -3.91 17.24
C TYR A 381 -4.58 -3.91 16.86
N CYS A 382 -3.79 -3.00 17.45
CA CYS A 382 -2.35 -2.97 17.34
C CYS A 382 -1.69 -2.64 18.68
N LEU A 383 -0.38 -2.85 18.75
CA LEU A 383 0.51 -2.31 19.78
C LEU A 383 1.75 -1.71 19.12
N GLY A 384 2.25 -0.61 19.65
CA GLY A 384 3.44 0.07 19.14
C GLY A 384 4.03 1.08 20.12
N ASP A 385 4.95 1.90 19.62
CA ASP A 385 5.63 2.97 20.39
C ASP A 385 4.73 4.11 20.85
N ARG A 386 3.49 4.17 20.36
CA ARG A 386 2.47 5.14 20.77
C ARG A 386 1.54 4.59 21.86
N ASP A 387 1.74 3.35 22.28
CA ASP A 387 1.03 2.72 23.39
C ASP A 387 1.90 2.74 24.66
N ASP A 388 1.26 2.64 25.83
CA ASP A 388 1.96 2.57 27.12
C ASP A 388 2.52 1.16 27.39
N MET A 389 3.35 0.65 26.48
CA MET A 389 3.99 -0.66 26.61
C MET A 389 5.07 -0.66 27.70
N ARG A 390 5.33 -1.83 28.27
CA ARG A 390 6.28 -2.05 29.38
C ARG A 390 7.39 -3.02 29.02
N PHE A 391 8.59 -2.78 29.55
CA PHE A 391 9.68 -3.75 29.56
C PHE A 391 9.36 -4.87 30.57
N ALA A 392 10.13 -5.95 30.53
CA ALA A 392 9.97 -7.06 31.48
C ALA A 392 10.14 -6.65 32.95
N ASP A 393 10.89 -5.58 33.22
CA ASP A 393 11.08 -4.99 34.56
C ASP A 393 9.93 -4.04 34.98
N GLY A 394 8.91 -3.87 34.14
CA GLY A 394 7.77 -2.97 34.37
C GLY A 394 8.02 -1.51 33.99
N SER A 395 9.23 -1.12 33.58
CA SER A 395 9.50 0.24 33.15
C SER A 395 8.88 0.55 31.78
N SER A 396 8.58 1.83 31.51
CA SER A 396 7.87 2.23 30.28
C SER A 396 8.78 2.13 29.05
N LEU A 397 8.23 1.64 27.93
CA LEU A 397 8.91 1.68 26.63
C LEU A 397 9.06 3.10 26.09
N ALA A 398 8.26 4.06 26.56
CA ALA A 398 8.36 5.47 26.18
C ALA A 398 9.62 6.16 26.75
N ASP A 399 10.32 5.54 27.71
CA ASP A 399 11.61 6.02 28.19
C ASP A 399 12.72 5.71 27.17
N HIS A 400 12.91 6.63 26.22
CA HIS A 400 13.91 6.48 25.16
C HIS A 400 15.36 6.38 25.65
N THR A 401 15.65 6.56 26.95
CA THR A 401 16.99 6.39 27.52
C THR A 401 17.35 4.94 27.84
N LYS A 402 16.35 4.06 27.94
CA LYS A 402 16.53 2.61 28.06
C LYS A 402 16.45 1.92 26.70
N ASP A 403 16.95 0.71 26.58
CA ASP A 403 16.65 -0.21 25.47
C ASP A 403 16.90 -1.64 25.96
N GLY A 404 16.27 -2.62 25.33
CA GLY A 404 16.40 -4.02 25.71
C GLY A 404 15.18 -4.86 25.41
N GLU A 405 15.14 -6.06 26.01
CA GLU A 405 14.12 -7.05 25.72
C GLU A 405 12.73 -6.64 26.24
N PHE A 406 11.72 -6.75 25.39
CA PHE A 406 10.31 -6.61 25.75
C PHE A 406 9.47 -7.59 24.93
N HIS A 407 8.26 -7.85 25.40
CA HIS A 407 7.38 -8.85 24.79
C HIS A 407 6.04 -8.27 24.40
N ILE A 408 5.45 -8.80 23.33
CA ILE A 408 4.01 -8.67 23.04
C ILE A 408 3.36 -10.03 23.26
N LEU A 409 2.27 -10.06 24.03
CA LEU A 409 1.48 -11.27 24.26
C LEU A 409 0.28 -11.27 23.31
N LEU A 410 0.22 -12.27 22.42
CA LEU A 410 -0.96 -12.60 21.63
C LEU A 410 -1.75 -13.70 22.36
N GLN A 411 -2.93 -13.37 22.87
CA GLN A 411 -3.77 -14.30 23.63
C GLN A 411 -5.26 -14.07 23.29
N PRO A 412 -6.11 -15.11 23.26
CA PRO A 412 -7.53 -14.98 22.89
C PRO A 412 -8.25 -13.84 23.63
N ALA A 413 -9.08 -13.09 22.90
CA ALA A 413 -9.78 -11.90 23.41
C ALA A 413 -10.73 -12.20 24.58
N ASP A 414 -11.22 -13.44 24.69
CA ASP A 414 -12.10 -13.95 25.74
C ASP A 414 -11.35 -14.59 26.93
N LEU A 415 -10.02 -14.61 26.88
CA LEU A 415 -9.16 -15.07 27.96
C LEU A 415 -8.12 -13.97 28.28
N PRO A 416 -8.52 -12.86 28.94
CA PRO A 416 -7.60 -11.77 29.24
C PRO A 416 -6.49 -12.20 30.21
N PRO A 417 -5.24 -11.73 30.03
CA PRO A 417 -4.16 -12.04 30.94
C PRO A 417 -4.23 -11.21 32.24
N PRO A 418 -3.46 -11.58 33.27
CA PRO A 418 -3.33 -10.80 34.51
C PRO A 418 -2.93 -9.34 34.26
N SER A 419 -3.23 -8.49 35.23
CA SER A 419 -3.01 -7.03 35.14
C SER A 419 -1.61 -6.62 34.66
N GLY A 420 -0.57 -7.34 35.08
CA GLY A 420 0.83 -7.08 34.68
C GLY A 420 1.13 -7.23 33.17
N TRP A 421 0.25 -7.89 32.41
CA TRP A 421 0.39 -8.08 30.96
C TRP A 421 -0.51 -7.17 30.12
N LEU A 422 -1.48 -6.47 30.73
CA LEU A 422 -2.49 -5.73 29.98
C LEU A 422 -1.90 -4.64 29.07
N ASN A 423 -0.78 -4.02 29.43
CA ASN A 423 -0.09 -3.03 28.60
C ASN A 423 0.50 -3.63 27.31
N ASN A 424 0.91 -4.91 27.35
CA ASN A 424 1.60 -5.60 26.27
C ASN A 424 0.75 -6.68 25.60
N TRP A 425 -0.52 -6.79 25.99
CA TRP A 425 -1.46 -7.76 25.43
C TRP A 425 -2.12 -7.22 24.16
N LEU A 426 -1.99 -7.98 23.08
CA LEU A 426 -2.69 -7.77 21.82
C LEU A 426 -3.72 -8.90 21.64
N PRO A 427 -5.03 -8.60 21.69
CA PRO A 427 -6.07 -9.62 21.58
C PRO A 427 -5.99 -10.44 20.28
N ALA A 428 -6.02 -11.76 20.42
CA ALA A 428 -6.17 -12.74 19.35
C ALA A 428 -7.65 -13.21 19.25
N PRO A 429 -8.05 -13.95 18.18
CA PRO A 429 -9.43 -14.42 18.05
C PRO A 429 -9.94 -15.13 19.30
N ALA A 430 -11.17 -14.82 19.73
CA ALA A 430 -11.82 -15.46 20.86
C ALA A 430 -11.94 -16.97 20.64
N GLY A 431 -11.66 -17.78 21.67
CA GLY A 431 -11.58 -19.23 21.57
C GLY A 431 -10.37 -19.76 20.78
N GLY A 432 -9.45 -18.88 20.36
CA GLY A 432 -8.32 -19.23 19.50
C GLY A 432 -8.69 -19.29 18.02
N GLY A 433 -7.73 -19.69 17.18
CA GLY A 433 -7.90 -19.85 15.75
C GLY A 433 -6.69 -19.41 14.94
N LYS A 434 -6.91 -19.28 13.63
CA LYS A 434 -5.92 -18.73 12.69
C LYS A 434 -5.90 -17.21 12.79
N LEU A 435 -4.70 -16.64 12.89
CA LEU A 435 -4.48 -15.21 12.77
C LEU A 435 -3.27 -14.91 11.90
N SER A 436 -3.17 -13.66 11.45
CA SER A 436 -1.95 -13.14 10.83
C SER A 436 -1.56 -11.85 11.51
N ILE A 437 -0.27 -11.54 11.50
CA ILE A 437 0.28 -10.31 12.07
C ILE A 437 1.15 -9.60 11.04
N THR A 438 1.14 -8.27 11.09
CA THR A 438 2.04 -7.43 10.28
C THR A 438 2.68 -6.39 11.18
N MET A 439 4.00 -6.31 11.06
CA MET A 439 4.79 -5.21 11.57
C MET A 439 4.69 -4.04 10.59
N ARG A 440 4.59 -2.82 11.08
CA ARG A 440 4.68 -1.58 10.30
C ARG A 440 5.79 -0.74 10.88
N TRP A 441 6.79 -0.43 10.08
CA TRP A 441 7.87 0.49 10.45
C TRP A 441 7.78 1.71 9.58
N TYR A 442 7.40 2.85 10.14
CA TYR A 442 7.39 4.14 9.46
C TYR A 442 8.69 4.87 9.78
N GLY A 443 9.47 5.22 8.75
CA GLY A 443 10.78 5.85 8.93
C GLY A 443 11.85 4.89 9.46
N ALA A 444 11.88 3.67 8.91
CA ALA A 444 12.89 2.66 9.20
C ALA A 444 14.33 3.17 8.95
N MET A 445 15.23 2.97 9.91
CA MET A 445 16.67 3.20 9.69
C MET A 445 17.30 2.11 8.80
N GLU A 446 18.53 2.33 8.32
CA GLU A 446 19.21 1.41 7.40
C GLU A 446 19.30 -0.03 7.91
N GLU A 447 19.58 -0.22 9.21
CA GLU A 447 19.63 -1.56 9.82
C GLU A 447 18.28 -2.31 9.75
N MET A 448 17.17 -1.59 9.76
CA MET A 448 15.84 -2.16 9.57
C MET A 448 15.60 -2.49 8.09
N MET A 449 16.11 -1.67 7.17
CA MET A 449 15.97 -1.88 5.71
C MET A 449 16.82 -3.03 5.18
N SER A 450 18.04 -3.20 5.74
CA SER A 450 18.99 -4.24 5.34
C SER A 450 18.62 -5.63 5.87
N GLY A 451 17.81 -5.70 6.94
CA GLY A 451 17.54 -6.93 7.69
C GLY A 451 18.57 -7.23 8.78
N SER A 452 19.42 -6.25 9.13
CA SER A 452 20.34 -6.36 10.28
C SER A 452 19.61 -6.30 11.63
N TYR A 453 18.48 -5.60 11.68
CA TYR A 453 17.54 -5.74 12.79
C TYR A 453 16.76 -7.04 12.65
N GLU A 454 16.85 -7.90 13.67
CA GLU A 454 16.04 -9.11 13.74
C GLU A 454 14.65 -8.80 14.27
N CYS A 455 13.62 -9.13 13.48
CA CYS A 455 12.24 -9.16 13.91
C CYS A 455 12.04 -10.11 15.11
N PRO A 456 10.98 -9.92 15.92
CA PRO A 456 10.80 -10.65 17.16
C PRO A 456 10.73 -12.17 16.97
N ARG A 457 11.30 -12.92 17.91
CA ARG A 457 11.12 -14.38 17.99
C ARG A 457 9.69 -14.72 18.38
N ILE A 458 9.17 -15.81 17.85
CA ILE A 458 7.82 -16.31 18.11
C ILE A 458 7.93 -17.53 19.01
N GLU A 459 7.32 -17.47 20.18
CA GLU A 459 7.26 -18.58 21.13
C GLU A 459 5.81 -18.96 21.41
N HIS A 460 5.47 -20.23 21.24
CA HIS A 460 4.16 -20.76 21.62
C HIS A 460 4.20 -21.16 23.10
N ILE A 461 3.27 -20.64 23.89
CA ILE A 461 3.17 -20.88 25.33
C ILE A 461 1.71 -21.21 25.70
N SER A 462 1.50 -21.72 26.92
CA SER A 462 0.15 -21.74 27.50
C SER A 462 -0.30 -20.32 27.84
N ALA A 463 -1.61 -20.08 27.77
CA ALA A 463 -2.18 -18.79 28.12
C ALA A 463 -1.79 -18.38 29.55
N ILE A 464 -1.38 -17.12 29.71
CA ILE A 464 -1.05 -16.54 31.01
C ILE A 464 -2.37 -16.10 31.64
N THR A 465 -2.71 -16.73 32.75
CA THR A 465 -3.91 -16.51 33.55
C THR A 465 -3.53 -16.29 35.02
N GLU A 466 -4.43 -15.73 35.84
CA GLU A 466 -4.16 -15.49 37.28
C GLU A 466 -3.71 -16.76 38.02
N SER A 467 -4.23 -17.94 37.65
CA SER A 467 -3.85 -19.23 38.24
C SER A 467 -2.46 -19.75 37.79
N SER A 468 -1.95 -19.25 36.66
CA SER A 468 -0.63 -19.62 36.13
C SER A 468 0.52 -18.82 36.76
N VAL A 469 0.26 -17.58 37.23
CA VAL A 469 1.27 -16.72 37.89
C VAL A 469 1.68 -17.26 39.26
N SER A 470 0.81 -18.00 39.94
CA SER A 470 1.12 -18.68 41.21
C SER A 470 2.07 -19.89 41.09
N LYS A 471 2.60 -20.20 39.89
CA LYS A 471 3.51 -21.34 39.63
C LYS A 471 4.84 -20.95 38.98
N ILE A 472 5.09 -19.65 38.77
CA ILE A 472 6.36 -19.07 38.30
C ILE A 472 6.92 -18.25 39.45
#